data_AF-A0A6J5FB61-F1
#
_entry.id   AF-A0A6J5FB61-F1
#
_cell.length_a   1.000
_cell.length_b   1.000
_cell.length_c   1.000
_cell.angle_alpha   90.00
_cell.angle_beta   90.00
_cell.angle_gamma   90.00
#
_symmetry.space_group_name_H-M   'P 1'
#
loop_
_entity.id
_entity.type
_entity.pdbx_description
1 polymer ?
#
loop_
_entity_poly.entity_id
_entity_poly.type
_entity_poly.pdbx_seq_one_letter_code
_entity_poly.pdbx_strand_id
1 'polypeptide(L)'
;MTIAVELEAQILRLYHVGKWRCGTIARQLHVHRETVQRVLAHAGLPRHGPPPRASMIEPYRPFIQQTLEKWSRRHATSAPRV
;
A
#
# COMPACT_ATOMS: atom_id res chain seq x y z
N MET A 1 5.89 -12.39 3.22
CA MET A 1 5.34 -13.11 4.38
C MET A 1 4.03 -13.72 3.95
N THR A 2 3.95 -15.05 3.94
CA THR A 2 2.74 -15.78 3.57
C THR A 2 1.91 -15.92 4.84
N ILE A 3 0.76 -15.24 4.91
CA ILE A 3 -0.19 -15.39 6.00
C ILE A 3 -1.15 -16.52 5.60
N ALA A 4 -1.55 -17.35 6.55
CA ALA A 4 -2.55 -18.38 6.28
C ALA A 4 -3.91 -17.73 5.95
N VAL A 5 -4.58 -18.20 4.91
CA VAL A 5 -5.86 -17.66 4.41
C VAL A 5 -6.94 -17.63 5.52
N GLU A 6 -6.93 -18.61 6.42
CA GLU A 6 -7.80 -18.64 7.60
C GLU A 6 -7.65 -17.40 8.50
N LEU A 7 -6.41 -16.97 8.71
CA LEU A 7 -6.11 -15.83 9.58
C LEU A 7 -6.59 -14.53 8.93
N GLU A 8 -6.41 -14.39 7.62
CA GLU A 8 -6.95 -13.27 6.84
C GLU A 8 -8.48 -13.20 6.92
N ALA A 9 -9.17 -14.32 6.73
CA ALA A 9 -10.63 -14.38 6.84
C ALA A 9 -11.12 -13.98 8.25
N GLN A 10 -10.43 -14.42 9.31
CA GLN A 10 -10.74 -14.02 10.68
C GLN A 10 -10.55 -12.52 10.92
N ILE A 11 -9.45 -11.92 10.40
CA ILE A 11 -9.22 -10.47 10.49
C ILE A 11 -10.35 -9.70 9.81
N LEU A 12 -10.72 -10.09 8.59
CA LEU A 12 -11.79 -9.43 7.83
C LEU A 12 -13.13 -9.56 8.54
N ARG A 13 -13.47 -10.76 9.04
CA ARG A 13 -14.71 -10.99 9.78
C ARG A 13 -14.81 -10.12 11.03
N LEU A 14 -13.77 -10.04 11.84
CA LEU A 14 -13.74 -9.21 13.05
C LEU A 14 -13.86 -7.71 12.72
N TYR A 15 -13.25 -7.29 11.61
CA TYR A 15 -13.33 -5.91 11.14
C TYR A 15 -14.74 -5.55 10.64
N HIS A 16 -15.36 -6.39 9.81
CA HIS A 16 -16.69 -6.13 9.25
C HIS A 16 -17.82 -6.24 10.27
N VAL A 17 -17.78 -7.24 11.15
CA VAL A 17 -18.91 -7.52 12.07
C VAL A 17 -19.00 -6.49 13.20
N GLY A 18 -17.87 -5.95 13.67
CA GLY A 18 -17.90 -5.03 14.83
C GLY A 18 -17.15 -3.72 14.67
N LYS A 19 -16.63 -3.39 13.48
CA LYS A 19 -15.79 -2.20 13.24
C LYS A 19 -14.63 -2.07 14.25
N TRP A 20 -14.03 -3.20 14.63
CA TRP A 20 -12.99 -3.24 15.65
C TRP A 20 -11.75 -2.48 15.17
N ARG A 21 -11.12 -1.73 16.08
CA ARG A 21 -9.85 -1.05 15.79
C ARG A 21 -8.77 -2.08 15.48
N CYS A 22 -7.87 -1.78 14.54
CA CYS A 22 -6.78 -2.71 14.15
C CYS A 22 -5.93 -3.17 15.34
N GLY A 23 -5.71 -2.30 16.33
CA GLY A 23 -4.97 -2.64 17.55
C GLY A 23 -5.68 -3.68 18.43
N THR A 24 -7.01 -3.69 18.43
CA THR A 24 -7.80 -4.67 19.19
C THR A 24 -7.74 -6.04 18.52
N ILE A 25 -7.89 -6.08 17.20
CA ILE A 25 -7.77 -7.32 16.40
C ILE A 25 -6.36 -7.91 16.55
N ALA A 26 -5.33 -7.06 16.49
CA ALA A 26 -3.93 -7.48 16.66
C ALA A 26 -3.68 -8.12 18.04
N ARG A 27 -4.25 -7.53 19.11
CA ARG A 27 -4.11 -8.07 20.47
C ARG A 27 -4.88 -9.38 20.63
N GLN A 28 -6.06 -9.52 20.04
CA GLN A 28 -6.89 -10.72 20.12
C GLN A 28 -6.29 -11.92 19.37
N LEU A 29 -5.77 -11.68 18.17
CA LEU A 29 -5.18 -12.73 17.33
C LEU A 29 -3.68 -12.93 17.58
N HIS A 30 -3.09 -12.18 18.53
CA HIS A 30 -1.66 -12.19 18.85
C HIS A 30 -0.76 -12.00 17.61
N VAL A 31 -1.19 -11.15 16.69
CA VAL A 31 -0.45 -10.80 15.48
C VAL A 31 0.06 -9.37 15.54
N HIS A 32 1.13 -9.10 14.79
CA HIS A 32 1.65 -7.75 14.69
C HIS A 32 0.61 -6.80 14.06
N ARG A 33 0.51 -5.57 14.57
CA ARG A 33 -0.44 -4.57 14.06
C ARG A 33 -0.28 -4.31 12.56
N GLU A 34 0.96 -4.34 12.06
CA GLU A 34 1.22 -4.18 10.62
C GLU A 34 0.66 -5.31 9.77
N THR A 35 0.62 -6.55 10.29
CA THR A 35 0.02 -7.69 9.60
C THR A 35 -1.46 -7.43 9.36
N VAL A 36 -2.18 -7.01 10.40
CA VAL A 36 -3.61 -6.62 10.30
C VAL A 36 -3.79 -5.46 9.34
N GLN A 37 -2.94 -4.43 9.41
CA GLN A 37 -3.01 -3.27 8.52
C GLN A 37 -2.76 -3.64 7.06
N ARG A 38 -1.83 -4.57 6.77
CA ARG A 38 -1.54 -5.06 5.41
C ARG A 38 -2.69 -5.89 4.86
N VAL A 39 -3.29 -6.77 5.66
CA VAL A 39 -4.48 -7.55 5.25
C VAL A 39 -5.65 -6.64 4.92
N LEU A 40 -5.93 -5.66 5.79
CA LEU A 40 -6.99 -4.67 5.51
C LEU A 40 -6.68 -3.84 4.26
N ALA A 41 -5.43 -3.42 4.06
CA ALA A 41 -5.02 -2.70 2.85
C ALA A 41 -5.14 -3.56 1.58
N HIS A 42 -4.87 -4.87 1.67
CA HIS A 42 -5.04 -5.80 0.56
C HIS A 42 -6.51 -5.94 0.17
N ALA A 43 -7.42 -5.95 1.16
CA ALA A 43 -8.87 -5.93 0.95
C ALA A 43 -9.43 -4.55 0.54
N GLY A 44 -8.59 -3.55 0.27
CA GLY A 44 -9.00 -2.22 -0.18
C GLY A 44 -9.57 -1.31 0.92
N LEU A 45 -9.38 -1.66 2.20
CA LEU A 45 -9.85 -0.87 3.33
C LEU A 45 -8.89 0.30 3.63
N PRO A 46 -9.41 1.43 4.15
CA PRO A 46 -8.60 2.61 4.39
C PRO A 46 -7.44 2.29 5.35
N ARG A 47 -6.24 2.71 4.96
CA ARG A 47 -5.03 2.51 5.75
C ARG A 47 -5.15 3.32 7.04
N HIS A 48 -5.36 2.62 8.14
CA HIS A 48 -5.41 3.23 9.47
C HIS A 48 -4.01 3.64 9.94
N GLY A 49 -3.64 4.90 9.69
CA GLY A 49 -2.38 5.48 10.17
C GLY A 49 -2.12 6.85 9.58
N PRO A 50 -1.13 7.60 10.11
CA PRO A 50 -0.68 8.82 9.48
C PRO A 50 -0.25 8.52 8.04
N PRO A 51 -0.52 9.44 7.09
CA PRO A 51 -0.05 9.29 5.73
C PRO A 51 1.48 9.09 5.75
N PRO A 52 2.03 8.31 4.80
CA PRO A 52 3.47 8.19 4.67
C PRO A 52 4.08 9.59 4.63
N ARG A 53 5.16 9.79 5.40
CA ARG A 53 5.86 11.07 5.42
C ARG A 53 6.21 11.47 4.00
N ALA A 54 5.99 12.75 3.68
CA ALA A 54 6.40 13.32 2.40
C ALA A 54 7.87 12.98 2.18
N SER A 55 8.17 12.31 1.08
CA SER A 55 9.54 11.96 0.76
C SER A 55 10.29 13.22 0.35
N MET A 56 11.60 13.29 0.60
CA MET A 56 12.43 14.42 0.16
C MET A 56 12.43 14.62 -1.37
N ILE A 57 11.97 13.61 -2.12
CA ILE A 57 11.79 13.63 -3.57
C ILE A 57 10.50 14.37 -3.99
N GLU A 58 9.52 14.54 -3.11
CA GLU A 58 8.22 15.15 -3.44
C GLU A 58 8.37 16.56 -4.06
N PRO A 59 9.24 17.45 -3.53
CA PRO A 59 9.52 18.75 -4.16
C PRO A 59 10.16 18.66 -5.56
N TYR A 60 10.89 17.58 -5.84
CA TYR A 60 11.60 17.38 -7.11
C TYR A 60 10.79 16.60 -8.15
N ARG A 61 9.61 16.06 -7.80
CA ARG A 61 8.72 15.36 -8.74
C ARG A 61 8.42 16.12 -10.03
N PRO A 62 8.03 17.41 -10.01
CA PRO A 62 7.74 18.13 -11.26
C PRO A 62 8.98 18.24 -12.16
N PHE A 63 10.16 18.41 -11.57
CA PHE A 63 11.42 18.43 -12.30
C PHE A 63 11.77 17.07 -12.92
N ILE A 64 11.55 15.98 -12.19
CA ILE A 64 11.76 14.61 -12.68
C ILE A 64 10.82 14.32 -13.84
N GLN A 65 9.53 14.67 -13.74
CA GLN A 65 8.55 14.47 -14.82
C GLN A 65 8.92 15.25 -16.09
N GLN A 66 9.25 16.54 -15.97
CA GLN A 66 9.70 17.35 -17.11
C GLN A 66 10.95 16.77 -17.77
N THR A 67 11.89 16.28 -16.96
CA THR A 67 13.11 15.64 -17.46
C THR A 67 12.78 14.36 -18.21
N LEU A 68 11.96 13.49 -17.63
CA LEU A 68 11.53 12.23 -18.26
C LEU A 68 10.79 12.50 -19.58
N GLU A 69 9.89 13.47 -19.66
CA GLU A 69 9.20 13.83 -20.91
C GLU A 69 10.15 14.37 -21.99
N LYS A 70 11.14 15.17 -21.59
CA LYS A 70 12.16 15.72 -22.50
C LYS A 70 13.10 14.64 -23.05
N TRP A 71 13.40 13.62 -22.26
CA TRP A 71 14.21 12.46 -22.69
C TRP A 71 13.38 11.45 -23.48
N SER A 72 12.14 11.16 -23.05
CA SER A 72 11.22 10.25 -23.75
C SER A 72 10.95 10.69 -25.20
N ARG A 73 10.70 11.99 -25.44
CA ARG A 73 10.54 12.53 -26.80
C ARG A 73 11.77 12.35 -27.69
N ARG A 74 12.98 12.36 -27.12
CA ARG A 74 14.22 12.12 -27.87
C ARG A 74 14.47 10.65 -28.16
N HIS A 75 13.96 9.75 -27.33
CA HIS A 75 14.13 8.30 -27.46
C HIS A 75 12.93 7.58 -28.08
N ALA A 76 11.82 8.26 -28.36
CA ALA A 76 10.64 7.68 -29.01
C ALA A 76 10.93 7.08 -30.41
N THR A 77 12.08 7.40 -31.01
CA THR A 77 12.55 6.85 -32.30
C THR A 77 13.25 5.49 -32.18
N SER A 78 13.55 4.95 -30.98
CA SER A 78 14.37 3.73 -30.84
C SER A 78 13.63 2.44 -30.48
N ALA A 79 12.30 2.34 -30.68
CA ALA A 79 11.59 1.08 -30.51
C ALA A 79 11.39 0.40 -31.89
N PRO A 80 12.16 -0.65 -32.24
CA PRO A 80 11.76 -1.53 -33.33
C PRO A 80 10.45 -2.22 -32.92
N ARG A 81 9.45 -2.06 -33.79
CA ARG A 81 8.15 -2.73 -33.73
C ARG A 81 8.42 -4.24 -33.87
N VAL A 82 8.30 -4.98 -32.77
CA VAL A 82 8.17 -6.45 -32.78
C VAL A 82 6.82 -6.85 -33.35
#